data_AF-A0A3N5Q9I4-F1
#
_entry.id   AF-A0A3N5Q9I4-F1
#
_cell.length_a   1.000
_cell.length_b   1.000
_cell.length_c   1.000
_cell.angle_alpha   90.00
_cell.angle_beta   90.00
_cell.angle_gamma   90.00
#
_symmetry.space_group_name_H-M   'P 1'
#
loop_
_entity.id
_entity.type
_entity.pdbx_description
1 polymer ?
#
loop_
_entity_poly.entity_id
_entity_poly.type
_entity_poly.pdbx_seq_one_letter_code
_entity_poly.pdbx_strand_id
1 'polypeptide(L)'
;MTSKTMTGILSLSTFIIFFVLGWKYGFSPVKSSIETASHNVESVRHQLMGLPSVYTPPDYISDNQYNTDILHYDLSLELYPDKKHLSGNAIISGVFKDTSPSRLDLNLYDNMKITSLSLNEREVPFVHEGTRLSINITDEIPDTFVVNIKYEGKPKRIGLSAFAFGEINGRSVIYNLSEPTFASTWFPCNDLPDDKALMDISITNESLYTSVSNGILISETVNGGRKTAHWKVVYPISTYLISIYSSEYVNFTDYYYSDLTKDSLPIEYYVFPEHLENAKKDFAEHPQMMEFFASAFGEYPFMKEKYGVAEFLWQFGAMEHQT
;
A
#
# COMPACT_ATOMS: atom_id res chain seq x y z
N MET A 1 -13.17 47.41 34.81
CA MET A 1 -13.94 46.27 34.30
C MET A 1 -14.76 46.71 33.09
N THR A 2 -14.12 46.96 31.94
CA THR A 2 -14.80 47.44 30.73
C THR A 2 -13.81 47.37 29.55
N SER A 3 -13.74 46.22 28.86
CA SER A 3 -13.27 46.17 27.45
C SER A 3 -13.41 44.79 26.80
N LYS A 4 -13.47 43.69 27.55
CA LYS A 4 -13.51 42.33 26.98
C LYS A 4 -14.89 41.85 26.50
N THR A 5 -15.98 42.50 26.89
CA THR A 5 -17.35 42.06 26.57
C THR A 5 -17.92 42.65 25.27
N MET A 6 -17.41 43.77 24.75
CA MET A 6 -17.90 44.33 23.47
C MET A 6 -17.31 43.64 22.24
N THR A 7 -16.10 43.06 22.32
CA THR A 7 -15.44 42.42 21.17
C THR A 7 -16.04 41.05 20.82
N GLY A 8 -16.52 40.30 21.82
CA GLY A 8 -17.18 38.99 21.60
C GLY A 8 -18.60 39.09 21.04
N ILE A 9 -19.29 40.21 21.27
CA ILE A 9 -20.64 40.44 20.74
C ILE A 9 -20.58 40.87 19.26
N LEU A 10 -19.55 41.63 18.87
CA LEU A 10 -19.30 41.98 17.46
C LEU A 10 -18.88 40.77 16.61
N SER A 11 -18.14 39.79 17.14
CA SER A 11 -17.75 38.60 16.35
C SER A 11 -18.91 37.62 16.14
N LEU A 12 -19.78 37.44 17.14
CA LEU A 12 -20.93 36.53 17.04
C LEU A 12 -22.01 37.08 16.10
N SER A 13 -22.24 38.39 16.11
CA SER A 13 -23.18 39.05 15.19
C SER A 13 -22.65 39.10 13.75
N THR A 14 -21.34 39.25 13.54
CA THR A 14 -20.73 39.14 12.20
C THR A 14 -20.78 37.70 11.67
N PHE A 15 -20.59 36.69 12.53
CA PHE A 15 -20.71 35.28 12.16
C PHE A 15 -22.16 34.91 11.80
N ILE A 16 -23.16 35.36 12.56
CA ILE A 16 -24.58 35.13 12.26
C ILE A 16 -25.00 35.86 10.97
N ILE A 17 -24.50 37.08 10.72
CA ILE A 17 -24.79 37.81 9.48
C ILE A 17 -24.22 37.07 8.26
N PHE A 18 -22.98 36.55 8.31
CA PHE A 18 -22.40 35.75 7.22
C PHE A 18 -23.07 34.37 7.07
N PHE A 19 -23.41 33.69 8.17
CA PHE A 19 -24.07 32.39 8.12
C PHE A 19 -25.51 32.48 7.62
N VAL A 20 -26.27 33.49 8.05
CA VAL A 20 -27.69 33.64 7.73
C VAL A 20 -27.90 34.34 6.37
N LEU A 21 -27.07 35.32 6.00
CA LEU A 21 -27.11 35.90 4.65
C LEU A 21 -26.50 34.97 3.59
N GLY A 22 -25.45 34.20 3.92
CA GLY A 22 -24.90 33.17 3.03
C GLY A 22 -25.91 32.05 2.73
N TRP A 23 -26.79 31.73 3.68
CA TRP A 23 -27.90 30.80 3.48
C TRP A 23 -29.05 31.39 2.64
N LYS A 24 -29.33 32.70 2.74
CA LYS A 24 -30.41 33.36 2.00
C LYS A 24 -30.03 33.89 0.62
N TYR A 25 -28.76 34.20 0.36
CA TYR A 25 -28.34 34.91 -0.87
C TYR A 25 -27.16 34.27 -1.64
N GLY A 26 -26.76 33.05 -1.31
CA GLY A 26 -25.81 32.27 -2.11
C GLY A 26 -24.37 32.35 -1.60
N PHE A 27 -23.64 31.25 -1.74
CA PHE A 27 -22.33 30.95 -1.14
C PHE A 27 -22.37 30.49 0.33
N SER A 28 -23.02 29.35 0.57
CA SER A 28 -22.65 28.50 1.71
C SER A 28 -21.40 27.69 1.31
N PRO A 29 -20.28 27.77 2.04
CA PRO A 29 -19.10 26.96 1.78
C PRO A 29 -19.43 25.47 1.84
N VAL A 30 -20.30 25.06 2.77
CA VAL A 30 -20.78 23.67 2.88
C VAL A 30 -21.59 23.27 1.64
N LYS A 31 -22.46 24.15 1.14
CA LYS A 31 -23.23 23.86 -0.07
C LYS A 31 -22.35 23.80 -1.31
N SER A 32 -21.36 24.69 -1.42
CA SER A 32 -20.34 24.65 -2.47
C SER A 32 -19.50 23.38 -2.37
N SER A 33 -19.05 22.99 -1.18
CA SER A 33 -18.31 21.75 -0.96
C SER A 33 -19.15 20.51 -1.28
N ILE A 34 -20.45 20.51 -0.93
CA ILE A 34 -21.37 19.43 -1.27
C ILE A 34 -21.66 19.41 -2.78
N GLU A 35 -21.85 20.55 -3.44
CA GLU A 35 -22.08 20.64 -4.89
C GLU A 35 -20.82 20.23 -5.66
N THR A 36 -19.63 20.69 -5.24
CA THR A 36 -18.35 20.25 -5.80
C THR A 36 -18.12 18.76 -5.55
N ALA A 37 -18.38 18.26 -4.34
CA ALA A 37 -18.30 16.83 -4.06
C ALA A 37 -19.31 16.04 -4.92
N SER A 38 -20.53 16.54 -5.11
CA SER A 38 -21.57 15.86 -5.91
C SER A 38 -21.20 15.83 -7.40
N HIS A 39 -20.70 16.93 -7.96
CA HIS A 39 -20.20 16.97 -9.33
C HIS A 39 -18.96 16.10 -9.54
N ASN A 40 -18.04 16.08 -8.57
CA ASN A 40 -16.90 15.18 -8.59
C ASN A 40 -17.34 13.72 -8.45
N VAL A 41 -18.38 13.42 -7.66
CA VAL A 41 -18.95 12.08 -7.54
C VAL A 41 -19.55 11.62 -8.87
N GLU A 42 -20.23 12.48 -9.62
CA GLU A 42 -20.75 12.12 -10.94
C GLU A 42 -19.64 11.88 -11.98
N SER A 43 -18.59 12.72 -11.99
CA SER A 43 -17.45 12.53 -12.90
C SER A 43 -16.66 11.26 -12.56
N VAL A 44 -16.39 11.03 -11.27
CA VAL A 44 -15.76 9.81 -10.75
C VAL A 44 -16.62 8.61 -11.06
N ARG A 45 -17.94 8.66 -10.83
CA ARG A 45 -18.87 7.55 -11.13
C ARG A 45 -18.89 7.20 -12.62
N HIS A 46 -18.91 8.19 -13.51
CA HIS A 46 -18.90 7.95 -14.96
C HIS A 46 -17.57 7.32 -15.43
N GLN A 47 -16.44 7.66 -14.82
CA GLN A 47 -15.15 7.06 -15.12
C GLN A 47 -14.93 5.69 -14.42
N LEU A 48 -15.44 5.50 -13.20
CA LEU A 48 -15.44 4.21 -12.50
C LEU A 48 -16.29 3.17 -13.26
N MET A 49 -17.41 3.58 -13.88
CA MET A 49 -18.19 2.72 -14.78
C MET A 49 -17.44 2.33 -16.07
N GLY A 50 -16.36 3.04 -16.40
CA GLY A 50 -15.46 2.71 -17.51
C GLY A 50 -14.23 1.92 -17.11
N LEU A 51 -14.01 1.68 -15.80
CA LEU A 51 -12.96 0.77 -15.36
C LEU A 51 -13.36 -0.66 -15.74
N PRO A 52 -12.42 -1.45 -16.29
CA PRO A 52 -12.71 -2.85 -16.57
C PRO A 52 -13.15 -3.52 -15.26
N SER A 53 -14.22 -4.32 -15.33
CA SER A 53 -14.67 -5.12 -14.19
C SER A 53 -13.49 -5.89 -13.61
N VAL A 54 -13.25 -5.74 -12.31
CA VAL A 54 -12.32 -6.57 -11.54
C VAL A 54 -12.85 -8.00 -11.59
N TYR A 55 -12.40 -8.76 -12.58
CA TYR A 55 -12.77 -10.16 -12.76
C TYR A 55 -11.63 -11.04 -12.25
N THR A 56 -11.83 -11.64 -11.10
CA THR A 56 -11.05 -12.78 -10.67
C THR A 56 -11.66 -14.05 -11.29
N PRO A 57 -10.85 -14.95 -11.86
CA PRO A 57 -11.34 -16.26 -12.28
C PRO A 57 -12.04 -16.98 -11.11
N PRO A 58 -13.09 -17.79 -11.34
CA PRO A 58 -13.76 -18.55 -10.28
C PRO A 58 -12.81 -19.38 -9.41
N ASP A 59 -11.75 -19.94 -10.01
CA ASP A 59 -10.75 -20.78 -9.33
C ASP A 59 -9.51 -19.97 -8.86
N TYR A 60 -9.64 -18.65 -8.75
CA TYR A 60 -8.55 -17.77 -8.33
C TYR A 60 -8.05 -18.10 -6.92
N ILE A 61 -8.92 -18.55 -6.02
CA ILE A 61 -8.53 -19.12 -4.72
C ILE A 61 -8.89 -20.61 -4.70
N SER A 62 -7.97 -21.47 -4.23
CA SER A 62 -8.20 -22.91 -4.10
C SER A 62 -8.44 -23.32 -2.63
N ASP A 63 -9.04 -24.50 -2.40
CA ASP A 63 -9.24 -25.04 -1.05
C ASP A 63 -7.92 -25.19 -0.27
N ASN A 64 -6.83 -25.56 -0.97
CA ASN A 64 -5.50 -25.68 -0.36
C ASN A 64 -5.01 -24.35 0.25
N GLN A 65 -5.40 -23.22 -0.33
CA GLN A 65 -5.04 -21.89 0.20
C GLN A 65 -5.77 -21.57 1.49
N TYR A 66 -7.03 -21.96 1.63
CA TYR A 66 -7.75 -21.83 2.89
C TYR A 66 -7.17 -22.74 3.98
N ASN A 67 -6.60 -23.89 3.59
CA ASN A 67 -5.90 -24.83 4.46
C ASN A 67 -4.41 -24.47 4.68
N THR A 68 -3.98 -23.29 4.26
CA THR A 68 -2.65 -22.74 4.52
C THR A 68 -2.79 -21.46 5.34
N ASP A 69 -1.81 -21.17 6.18
CA ASP A 69 -1.66 -19.90 6.92
C ASP A 69 -0.25 -19.39 6.68
N ILE A 70 -0.13 -18.22 6.04
CA ILE A 70 1.17 -17.61 5.77
C ILE A 70 1.57 -16.73 6.95
N LEU A 71 2.71 -17.05 7.56
CA LEU A 71 3.18 -16.36 8.75
C LEU A 71 4.11 -15.19 8.41
N HIS A 72 4.93 -15.34 7.36
CA HIS A 72 5.92 -14.33 6.99
C HIS A 72 6.27 -14.36 5.51
N TYR A 73 6.47 -13.17 4.94
CA TYR A 73 7.10 -12.96 3.64
C TYR A 73 8.42 -12.19 3.80
N ASP A 74 9.53 -12.73 3.31
CA ASP A 74 10.74 -11.97 3.00
C ASP A 74 10.78 -11.76 1.49
N LEU A 75 10.56 -10.51 1.08
CA LEU A 75 10.40 -10.12 -0.30
C LEU A 75 11.53 -9.20 -0.74
N SER A 76 12.42 -9.73 -1.58
CA SER A 76 13.49 -8.96 -2.21
C SER A 76 13.14 -8.65 -3.66
N LEU A 77 13.00 -7.38 -4.00
CA LEU A 77 12.59 -6.88 -5.31
C LEU A 77 13.68 -6.03 -5.94
N GLU A 78 13.95 -6.28 -7.21
CA GLU A 78 14.79 -5.45 -8.06
C GLU A 78 13.95 -4.84 -9.18
N LEU A 79 13.93 -3.51 -9.21
CA LEU A 79 13.12 -2.74 -10.16
C LEU A 79 13.99 -2.23 -11.30
N TYR A 80 13.46 -2.35 -12.52
CA TYR A 80 14.08 -1.87 -13.75
C TYR A 80 13.07 -1.02 -14.54
N PRO A 81 12.93 0.28 -14.21
CA PRO A 81 11.90 1.16 -14.79
C PRO A 81 11.89 1.18 -16.32
N ASP A 82 13.05 1.37 -16.96
CA ASP A 82 13.19 1.46 -18.42
C ASP A 82 12.69 0.21 -19.16
N LYS A 83 12.86 -0.95 -18.54
CA LYS A 83 12.46 -2.26 -19.09
C LYS A 83 11.05 -2.65 -18.68
N LYS A 84 10.43 -1.89 -17.76
CA LYS A 84 9.19 -2.23 -17.05
C LYS A 84 9.24 -3.65 -16.50
N HIS A 85 10.37 -3.98 -15.88
CA HIS A 85 10.72 -5.32 -15.47
C HIS A 85 11.01 -5.38 -13.98
N LEU A 86 10.65 -6.51 -13.37
CA LEU A 86 10.88 -6.81 -11.96
C LEU A 86 11.54 -8.18 -11.87
N SER A 87 12.62 -8.26 -11.10
CA SER A 87 13.18 -9.53 -10.62
C SER A 87 12.93 -9.63 -9.13
N GLY A 88 12.51 -10.80 -8.67
CA GLY A 88 12.09 -11.00 -7.29
C GLY A 88 12.64 -12.30 -6.70
N ASN A 89 12.83 -12.28 -5.39
CA ASN A 89 13.07 -13.44 -4.55
C ASN A 89 12.10 -13.35 -3.37
N ALA A 90 11.15 -14.27 -3.32
CA ALA A 90 10.17 -14.38 -2.25
C ALA A 90 10.48 -15.63 -1.41
N ILE A 91 10.81 -15.43 -0.14
CA ILE A 91 10.90 -16.50 0.84
C ILE A 91 9.65 -16.42 1.70
N ILE A 92 8.83 -17.46 1.65
CA ILE A 92 7.52 -17.49 2.27
C ILE A 92 7.52 -18.60 3.31
N SER A 93 7.21 -18.26 4.55
CA SER A 93 7.12 -19.21 5.66
C SER A 93 5.67 -19.32 6.12
N GLY A 94 5.19 -20.54 6.34
CA GLY A 94 3.81 -20.77 6.72
C GLY A 94 3.58 -22.13 7.36
N VAL A 95 2.32 -22.41 7.66
CA VAL A 95 1.85 -23.69 8.17
C VAL A 95 0.70 -24.25 7.34
N PHE A 96 0.66 -25.57 7.21
CA PHE A 96 -0.49 -26.31 6.73
C PHE A 96 -1.43 -26.59 7.89
N LYS A 97 -2.73 -26.33 7.68
CA LYS A 97 -3.79 -26.68 8.63
C LYS A 97 -4.18 -28.15 8.51
N ASP A 98 -3.90 -28.77 7.36
CA ASP A 98 -4.09 -30.19 7.08
C ASP A 98 -2.89 -31.03 7.55
N THR A 99 -3.16 -32.23 8.07
CA THR A 99 -2.12 -33.15 8.58
C THR A 99 -1.37 -33.92 7.49
N SER A 100 -1.77 -33.80 6.23
CA SER A 100 -1.15 -34.52 5.10
C SER A 100 -1.28 -33.72 3.80
N PRO A 101 -0.61 -32.56 3.71
CA PRO A 101 -0.70 -31.69 2.54
C PRO A 101 -0.06 -32.39 1.33
N SER A 102 -0.79 -32.41 0.21
CA SER A 102 -0.27 -32.97 -1.06
C SER A 102 0.23 -31.87 -2.01
N ARG A 103 -0.16 -30.62 -1.75
CA ARG A 103 0.15 -29.46 -2.60
C ARG A 103 0.12 -28.17 -1.79
N LEU A 104 1.04 -27.26 -2.07
CA LEU A 104 0.98 -25.86 -1.67
C LEU A 104 0.56 -25.02 -2.89
N ASP A 105 -0.55 -24.30 -2.77
CA ASP A 105 -1.03 -23.41 -3.83
C ASP A 105 -0.76 -21.95 -3.43
N LEU A 106 -0.17 -21.18 -4.33
CA LEU A 106 -0.01 -19.74 -4.23
C LEU A 106 -0.58 -19.08 -5.48
N ASN A 107 -0.98 -17.84 -5.40
CA ASN A 107 -1.27 -17.01 -6.55
C ASN A 107 0.03 -16.41 -7.10
N LEU A 108 0.27 -16.62 -8.40
CA LEU A 108 1.28 -15.91 -9.16
C LEU A 108 0.86 -15.96 -10.63
N TYR A 109 0.63 -14.80 -11.23
CA TYR A 109 0.28 -14.78 -12.65
C TYR A 109 1.46 -15.22 -13.52
N ASP A 110 1.16 -15.90 -14.62
CA ASP A 110 2.11 -16.43 -15.60
C ASP A 110 2.98 -15.40 -16.34
N ASN A 111 2.74 -14.09 -16.12
CA ASN A 111 3.65 -13.03 -16.59
C ASN A 111 4.96 -12.96 -15.78
N MET A 112 5.01 -13.62 -14.63
CA MET A 112 6.18 -13.68 -13.75
C MET A 112 6.80 -15.06 -13.85
N LYS A 113 7.83 -15.22 -14.68
CA LYS A 113 8.52 -16.48 -14.90
C LYS A 113 9.30 -16.90 -13.65
N ILE A 114 9.06 -18.10 -13.15
CA ILE A 114 9.86 -18.70 -12.08
C ILE A 114 11.19 -19.19 -12.66
N THR A 115 12.30 -18.79 -12.05
CA THR A 115 13.67 -19.18 -12.43
C THR A 115 14.26 -20.23 -11.52
N SER A 116 13.82 -20.29 -10.25
CA SER A 116 14.17 -21.34 -9.29
C SER A 116 13.10 -21.41 -8.21
N LEU A 117 12.83 -22.61 -7.73
CA LEU A 117 11.89 -22.85 -6.64
C LEU A 117 12.40 -24.00 -5.76
N SER A 118 12.42 -23.77 -4.45
CA SER A 118 12.68 -24.83 -3.46
C SER A 118 11.66 -24.78 -2.34
N LEU A 119 11.33 -25.95 -1.81
CA LEU A 119 10.51 -26.15 -0.62
C LEU A 119 11.38 -26.84 0.43
N ASN A 120 11.55 -26.22 1.59
CA ASN A 120 12.42 -26.68 2.67
C ASN A 120 13.82 -27.05 2.14
N GLU A 121 14.43 -26.11 1.39
CA GLU A 121 15.77 -26.20 0.78
C GLU A 121 15.92 -27.27 -0.32
N ARG A 122 14.84 -27.97 -0.70
CA ARG A 122 14.86 -28.99 -1.75
C ARG A 122 14.11 -28.51 -2.98
N GLU A 123 14.68 -28.72 -4.16
CA GLU A 123 13.97 -28.48 -5.42
C GLU A 123 12.80 -29.46 -5.54
N VAL A 124 11.64 -28.93 -5.91
CA VAL A 124 10.40 -29.70 -6.02
C VAL A 124 9.70 -29.39 -7.34
N PRO A 125 8.98 -30.36 -7.93
CA PRO A 125 8.19 -30.10 -9.11
C PRO A 125 7.04 -29.14 -8.80
N PHE A 126 6.77 -28.23 -9.72
CA PHE A 126 5.67 -27.27 -9.62
C PHE A 126 4.99 -27.11 -10.98
N VAL A 127 3.74 -26.63 -10.95
CA VAL A 127 2.98 -26.18 -12.12
C VAL A 127 2.70 -24.70 -11.94
N HIS A 128 2.97 -23.91 -12.97
CA HIS A 128 2.71 -22.48 -12.98
C HIS A 128 1.93 -22.12 -14.25
N GLU A 129 0.64 -21.83 -14.10
CA GLU A 129 -0.25 -21.54 -15.23
C GLU A 129 -1.33 -20.52 -14.86
N GLY A 130 -1.64 -19.60 -15.78
CA GLY A 130 -2.67 -18.60 -15.61
C GLY A 130 -2.41 -17.68 -14.41
N THR A 131 -3.05 -17.98 -13.28
CA THR A 131 -2.98 -17.19 -12.02
C THR A 131 -2.43 -17.98 -10.83
N ARG A 132 -2.06 -19.26 -11.04
CA ARG A 132 -1.77 -20.23 -9.99
C ARG A 132 -0.35 -20.77 -10.11
N LEU A 133 0.34 -20.78 -8.98
CA LEU A 133 1.53 -21.60 -8.73
C LEU A 133 1.13 -22.74 -7.80
N SER A 134 1.32 -23.98 -8.26
CA SER A 134 1.03 -25.20 -7.51
C SER A 134 2.32 -25.99 -7.30
N ILE A 135 2.74 -26.11 -6.05
CA ILE A 135 3.98 -26.79 -5.63
C ILE A 135 3.62 -28.16 -5.09
N ASN A 136 4.12 -29.22 -5.72
CA ASN A 136 3.79 -30.58 -5.33
C ASN A 136 4.60 -31.00 -4.10
N ILE A 137 3.92 -31.60 -3.12
CA ILE A 137 4.53 -32.15 -1.91
C ILE A 137 4.57 -33.66 -2.10
N THR A 138 5.73 -34.19 -2.45
CA THR A 138 5.91 -35.63 -2.74
C THR A 138 6.39 -36.43 -1.53
N ASP A 139 7.00 -35.76 -0.57
CA ASP A 139 7.53 -36.35 0.65
C ASP A 139 6.67 -35.95 1.84
N GLU A 140 6.67 -36.77 2.88
CA GLU A 140 6.14 -36.36 4.18
C GLU A 140 6.96 -35.17 4.70
N ILE A 141 6.27 -34.06 4.97
CA ILE A 141 6.86 -32.84 5.51
C ILE A 141 6.16 -32.46 6.82
N PRO A 142 6.83 -31.68 7.69
CA PRO A 142 6.17 -31.05 8.84
C PRO A 142 4.97 -30.20 8.40
N ASP A 143 4.14 -29.83 9.37
CA ASP A 143 3.09 -28.84 9.18
C ASP A 143 3.65 -27.46 8.82
N THR A 144 4.89 -27.13 9.22
CA THR A 144 5.59 -25.91 8.81
C THR A 144 6.31 -26.07 7.47
N PHE A 145 6.37 -24.99 6.69
CA PHE A 145 7.18 -24.94 5.47
C PHE A 145 7.88 -23.59 5.28
N VAL A 146 8.94 -23.62 4.47
CA VAL A 146 9.58 -22.47 3.86
C VAL A 146 9.69 -22.74 2.36
N VAL A 147 9.09 -21.89 1.53
CA VAL A 147 9.29 -21.91 0.08
C VAL A 147 10.12 -20.71 -0.33
N ASN A 148 11.15 -20.94 -1.13
CA ASN A 148 11.96 -19.90 -1.76
C ASN A 148 11.71 -19.88 -3.26
N ILE A 149 11.24 -18.74 -3.77
CA ILE A 149 10.83 -18.57 -5.17
C ILE A 149 11.62 -17.42 -5.77
N LYS A 150 12.49 -17.72 -6.72
CA LYS A 150 13.13 -16.73 -7.59
C LYS A 150 12.33 -16.61 -8.88
N TYR A 151 12.01 -15.38 -9.25
CA TYR A 151 11.14 -15.12 -10.39
C TYR A 151 11.49 -13.78 -11.05
N GLU A 152 11.07 -13.60 -12.29
CA GLU A 152 11.28 -12.36 -13.03
C GLU A 152 10.21 -12.16 -14.09
N GLY A 153 9.92 -10.92 -14.46
CA GLY A 153 8.91 -10.67 -15.47
C GLY A 153 8.49 -9.22 -15.58
N LYS A 154 7.40 -9.02 -16.31
CA LYS A 154 6.74 -7.72 -16.41
C LYS A 154 5.43 -7.82 -15.64
N PRO A 155 5.31 -7.14 -14.49
CA PRO A 155 4.04 -7.06 -13.78
C PRO A 155 2.88 -6.63 -14.68
N LYS A 156 1.70 -7.20 -14.44
CA LYS A 156 0.47 -6.87 -15.20
C LYS A 156 -0.25 -5.71 -14.53
N ARG A 157 -0.69 -4.74 -15.35
CA ARG A 157 -1.60 -3.68 -14.91
C ARG A 157 -3.05 -4.11 -15.11
N ILE A 158 -3.73 -4.48 -14.03
CA ILE A 158 -5.14 -4.91 -14.02
C ILE A 158 -5.86 -4.33 -12.80
N GLY A 159 -7.20 -4.37 -12.79
CA GLY A 159 -7.99 -3.72 -11.74
C GLY A 159 -7.68 -2.22 -11.66
N LEU A 160 -7.46 -1.70 -10.46
CA LEU A 160 -7.14 -0.29 -10.23
C LEU A 160 -5.72 0.11 -10.66
N SER A 161 -4.79 -0.84 -10.71
CA SER A 161 -3.50 -0.76 -11.42
C SER A 161 -2.69 -2.03 -11.16
N ALA A 162 -2.96 -2.76 -10.07
CA ALA A 162 -2.14 -3.85 -9.57
C ALA A 162 -0.68 -3.42 -9.40
N PHE A 163 0.19 -3.50 -10.41
CA PHE A 163 1.54 -2.92 -10.37
C PHE A 163 1.83 -2.15 -11.65
N ALA A 164 2.39 -0.94 -11.54
CA ALA A 164 2.59 -0.05 -12.67
C ALA A 164 4.01 0.53 -12.71
N PHE A 165 4.60 0.49 -13.91
CA PHE A 165 5.73 1.31 -14.31
C PHE A 165 5.21 2.47 -15.16
N GLY A 166 5.08 3.64 -14.54
CA GLY A 166 4.61 4.86 -15.17
C GLY A 166 5.69 5.94 -15.28
N GLU A 167 5.30 7.08 -15.83
CA GLU A 167 6.18 8.24 -16.01
C GLU A 167 5.36 9.52 -15.87
N ILE A 168 5.95 10.56 -15.27
CA ILE A 168 5.42 11.92 -15.27
C ILE A 168 6.57 12.90 -15.51
N ASN A 169 6.44 13.79 -16.48
CA ASN A 169 7.46 14.79 -16.81
C ASN A 169 8.88 14.22 -17.01
N GLY A 170 9.00 13.01 -17.59
CA GLY A 170 10.28 12.32 -17.77
C GLY A 170 10.84 11.62 -16.52
N ARG A 171 10.14 11.69 -15.38
CA ARG A 171 10.47 10.97 -14.14
C ARG A 171 9.73 9.64 -14.09
N SER A 172 10.44 8.54 -13.87
CA SER A 172 9.80 7.24 -13.64
C SER A 172 9.06 7.21 -12.30
N VAL A 173 7.86 6.62 -12.31
CA VAL A 173 7.06 6.41 -11.10
C VAL A 173 6.59 4.96 -11.07
N ILE A 174 7.01 4.26 -10.03
CA ILE A 174 6.59 2.88 -9.75
C ILE A 174 5.65 2.93 -8.55
N TYR A 175 4.52 2.26 -8.68
CA TYR A 175 3.50 2.13 -7.63
C TYR A 175 2.66 0.88 -7.90
N ASN A 176 1.95 0.43 -6.87
CA ASN A 176 1.01 -0.67 -6.97
C ASN A 176 -0.35 -0.25 -6.36
N LEU A 177 -1.45 -0.88 -6.80
CA LEU A 177 -2.82 -0.73 -6.29
C LEU A 177 -3.49 -2.10 -6.42
N SER A 178 -3.30 -2.94 -5.41
CA SER A 178 -3.65 -4.36 -5.46
C SER A 178 -5.03 -4.68 -4.88
N GLU A 179 -5.88 -3.68 -4.57
CA GLU A 179 -7.21 -3.93 -3.99
C GLU A 179 -8.18 -4.55 -5.02
N PRO A 180 -9.02 -5.52 -4.60
CA PRO A 180 -8.96 -6.30 -3.34
C PRO A 180 -8.04 -7.53 -3.45
N THR A 181 -7.56 -7.80 -4.66
CA THR A 181 -6.70 -8.91 -5.09
C THR A 181 -5.82 -8.39 -6.23
N PHE A 182 -4.80 -9.16 -6.67
CA PHE A 182 -3.85 -8.84 -7.76
C PHE A 182 -2.44 -8.43 -7.28
N ALA A 183 -2.13 -8.62 -6.00
CA ALA A 183 -0.75 -8.66 -5.52
C ALA A 183 0.05 -9.74 -6.28
N SER A 184 -0.61 -10.84 -6.59
CA SER A 184 -0.14 -11.95 -7.43
C SER A 184 0.28 -11.61 -8.86
N THR A 185 0.04 -10.39 -9.35
CA THR A 185 0.55 -9.97 -10.67
C THR A 185 2.03 -9.63 -10.66
N TRP A 186 2.62 -9.45 -9.46
CA TRP A 186 3.99 -8.99 -9.28
C TRP A 186 4.78 -9.74 -8.20
N PHE A 187 4.16 -10.52 -7.31
CA PHE A 187 4.87 -11.46 -6.42
C PHE A 187 4.01 -12.69 -6.05
N PRO A 188 4.63 -13.85 -5.72
CA PRO A 188 3.89 -15.03 -5.29
C PRO A 188 3.32 -14.83 -3.89
N CYS A 189 2.01 -15.06 -3.70
CA CYS A 189 1.33 -14.85 -2.42
C CYS A 189 0.13 -15.77 -2.22
N ASN A 190 -0.35 -15.87 -0.99
CA ASN A 190 -1.71 -16.35 -0.74
C ASN A 190 -2.62 -15.12 -0.82
N ASP A 191 -3.19 -14.82 -1.99
CA ASP A 191 -3.87 -13.54 -2.27
C ASP A 191 -5.29 -13.49 -1.67
N LEU A 192 -5.38 -13.91 -0.40
CA LEU A 192 -6.56 -13.97 0.46
C LEU A 192 -6.50 -12.81 1.46
N PRO A 193 -7.45 -11.86 1.42
CA PRO A 193 -7.36 -10.68 2.27
C PRO A 193 -7.34 -10.94 3.79
N ASP A 194 -7.91 -12.07 4.21
CA ASP A 194 -7.97 -12.52 5.61
C ASP A 194 -6.75 -13.32 6.07
N ASP A 195 -5.87 -13.77 5.16
CA ASP A 195 -4.58 -14.38 5.47
C ASP A 195 -3.51 -13.28 5.62
N LYS A 196 -3.36 -12.76 6.84
CA LYS A 196 -2.42 -11.66 7.15
C LYS A 196 -1.10 -12.20 7.67
N ALA A 197 0.01 -11.67 7.15
CA ALA A 197 1.36 -12.10 7.48
C ALA A 197 2.24 -10.94 7.95
N LEU A 198 3.34 -11.25 8.65
CA LEU A 198 4.44 -10.29 8.85
C LEU A 198 5.29 -10.19 7.57
N MET A 199 6.03 -9.09 7.41
CA MET A 199 6.85 -8.94 6.20
C MET A 199 8.19 -8.23 6.44
N ASP A 200 9.20 -8.67 5.70
CA ASP A 200 10.43 -7.94 5.41
C ASP A 200 10.45 -7.65 3.91
N ILE A 201 10.66 -6.40 3.51
CA ILE A 201 10.56 -5.95 2.12
C ILE A 201 11.83 -5.20 1.74
N SER A 202 12.63 -5.75 0.84
CA SER A 202 13.83 -5.12 0.29
C SER A 202 13.57 -4.66 -1.13
N ILE A 203 13.67 -3.36 -1.39
CA ILE A 203 13.43 -2.77 -2.72
C ILE A 203 14.73 -2.17 -3.25
N THR A 204 15.21 -2.71 -4.37
CA THR A 204 16.41 -2.25 -5.05
C THR A 204 16.06 -1.54 -6.35
N ASN A 205 16.53 -0.29 -6.52
CA ASN A 205 16.38 0.48 -7.75
C ASN A 205 17.67 1.31 -8.00
N GLU A 206 17.74 2.08 -9.09
CA GLU A 206 18.85 3.03 -9.28
C GLU A 206 18.91 4.02 -8.11
N SER A 207 20.12 4.42 -7.74
CA SER A 207 20.37 5.18 -6.50
C SER A 207 19.70 6.56 -6.43
N LEU A 208 19.29 7.12 -7.57
CA LEU A 208 18.52 8.37 -7.64
C LEU A 208 17.08 8.21 -7.13
N TYR A 209 16.53 6.99 -7.12
CA TYR A 209 15.18 6.72 -6.65
C TYR A 209 15.13 6.54 -5.13
N THR A 210 14.04 7.01 -4.53
CA THR A 210 13.64 6.71 -3.15
C THR A 210 12.55 5.65 -3.19
N SER A 211 12.81 4.48 -2.60
CA SER A 211 11.88 3.36 -2.55
C SER A 211 11.20 3.30 -1.19
N VAL A 212 9.87 3.31 -1.20
CA VAL A 212 9.00 3.43 -0.03
C VAL A 212 8.11 2.19 0.07
N SER A 213 7.94 1.68 1.29
CA SER A 213 7.07 0.55 1.58
C SER A 213 6.43 0.68 2.97
N ASN A 214 5.66 -0.35 3.35
CA ASN A 214 4.97 -0.44 4.63
C ASN A 214 5.96 -0.60 5.79
N GLY A 215 5.53 -0.28 7.01
CA GLY A 215 6.30 -0.51 8.22
C GLY A 215 7.44 0.47 8.44
N ILE A 216 8.56 -0.01 8.98
CA ILE A 216 9.71 0.79 9.41
C ILE A 216 10.86 0.62 8.42
N LEU A 217 11.50 1.72 8.01
CA LEU A 217 12.76 1.66 7.27
C LEU A 217 13.89 1.19 8.19
N ILE A 218 14.43 0.00 7.95
CA ILE A 218 15.51 -0.60 8.75
C ILE A 218 16.88 -0.16 8.24
N SER A 219 17.06 -0.14 6.92
CA SER A 219 18.33 0.28 6.32
C SER A 219 18.19 0.73 4.87
N GLU A 220 19.11 1.58 4.43
CA GLU A 220 19.37 1.85 3.02
C GLU A 220 20.84 1.59 2.72
N THR A 221 21.12 0.81 1.68
CA THR A 221 22.48 0.50 1.25
C THR A 221 22.64 0.79 -0.24
N VAL A 222 23.72 1.48 -0.60
CA VAL A 222 24.06 1.75 -2.01
C VAL A 222 25.21 0.83 -2.44
N ASN A 223 25.00 0.09 -3.52
CA ASN A 223 26.01 -0.78 -4.13
C ASN A 223 25.91 -0.70 -5.66
N GLY A 224 27.04 -0.45 -6.33
CA GLY A 224 27.12 -0.47 -7.79
C GLY A 224 26.15 0.49 -8.50
N GLY A 225 25.87 1.65 -7.91
CA GLY A 225 24.94 2.65 -8.47
C GLY A 225 23.45 2.35 -8.22
N ARG A 226 23.13 1.24 -7.55
CA ARG A 226 21.78 0.90 -7.10
C ARG A 226 21.65 1.08 -5.59
N LYS A 227 20.46 1.43 -5.12
CA LYS A 227 20.11 1.58 -3.72
C LYS A 227 19.06 0.55 -3.33
N THR A 228 19.30 -0.16 -2.25
CA THR A 228 18.37 -1.10 -1.62
C THR A 228 17.84 -0.50 -0.34
N ALA A 229 16.52 -0.32 -0.24
CA ALA A 229 15.82 0.07 0.99
C ALA A 229 15.14 -1.17 1.59
N HIS A 230 15.49 -1.51 2.83
CA HIS A 230 14.90 -2.63 3.58
C HIS A 230 13.89 -2.08 4.60
N TRP A 231 12.64 -2.50 4.43
CA TRP A 231 11.49 -2.15 5.24
C TRP A 231 11.03 -3.37 6.03
N LYS A 232 10.51 -3.14 7.24
CA LYS A 232 9.99 -4.19 8.10
C LYS A 232 8.60 -3.85 8.62
N VAL A 233 7.67 -4.77 8.38
CA VAL A 233 6.30 -4.73 8.87
C VAL A 233 6.19 -5.61 10.11
N VAL A 234 5.84 -5.00 11.24
CA VAL A 234 5.71 -5.62 12.57
C VAL A 234 4.26 -5.88 12.97
N TYR A 235 3.28 -5.40 12.18
CA TYR A 235 1.87 -5.74 12.32
C TYR A 235 1.36 -6.55 11.12
N PRO A 236 0.64 -7.68 11.31
CA PRO A 236 0.18 -8.51 10.20
C PRO A 236 -0.59 -7.72 9.14
N ILE A 237 -0.13 -7.81 7.89
CA ILE A 237 -0.63 -7.06 6.74
C ILE A 237 -1.28 -8.02 5.73
N SER A 238 -2.34 -7.54 5.07
CA SER A 238 -2.98 -8.24 3.97
C SER A 238 -2.25 -7.98 2.65
N THR A 239 -2.23 -8.93 1.73
CA THR A 239 -1.46 -8.84 0.46
C THR A 239 -1.82 -7.61 -0.37
N TYR A 240 -3.08 -7.20 -0.38
CA TYR A 240 -3.53 -6.03 -1.16
C TYR A 240 -3.08 -4.69 -0.55
N LEU A 241 -2.75 -4.66 0.74
CA LEU A 241 -2.31 -3.46 1.48
C LEU A 241 -0.80 -3.20 1.35
N ILE A 242 -0.06 -4.12 0.74
CA ILE A 242 1.38 -3.97 0.52
C ILE A 242 1.61 -2.85 -0.48
N SER A 243 2.60 -2.01 -0.21
CA SER A 243 2.96 -0.81 -0.95
C SER A 243 4.40 -0.91 -1.45
N ILE A 244 4.61 -0.79 -2.76
CA ILE A 244 5.91 -0.73 -3.43
C ILE A 244 5.95 0.52 -4.30
N TYR A 245 6.47 1.60 -3.74
CA TYR A 245 6.53 2.91 -4.39
C TYR A 245 7.99 3.27 -4.64
N SER A 246 8.32 3.78 -5.82
CA SER A 246 9.69 4.18 -6.14
C SER A 246 9.70 5.27 -7.20
N SER A 247 10.23 6.44 -6.83
CA SER A 247 10.38 7.59 -7.72
C SER A 247 11.47 8.53 -7.18
N GLU A 248 11.75 9.62 -7.89
CA GLU A 248 12.61 10.70 -7.40
C GLU A 248 11.84 11.55 -6.39
N TYR A 249 11.58 11.01 -5.20
CA TYR A 249 10.87 11.69 -4.13
C TYR A 249 11.79 12.61 -3.33
N VAL A 250 11.23 13.72 -2.87
CA VAL A 250 11.68 14.42 -1.66
C VAL A 250 10.74 14.05 -0.50
N ASN A 251 11.25 14.13 0.73
CA ASN A 251 10.46 13.81 1.91
C ASN A 251 10.45 14.92 2.96
N PHE A 252 9.42 14.89 3.79
CA PHE A 252 9.32 15.64 5.02
C PHE A 252 8.55 14.81 6.05
N THR A 253 8.66 15.18 7.33
CA THR A 253 8.09 14.42 8.44
C THR A 253 7.39 15.36 9.41
N ASP A 254 6.16 15.01 9.78
CA ASP A 254 5.46 15.55 10.93
C ASP A 254 5.38 14.47 12.03
N TYR A 255 4.82 14.82 13.18
CA TYR A 255 4.64 13.89 14.28
C TYR A 255 3.25 14.00 14.87
N TYR A 256 2.60 12.86 15.03
CA TYR A 256 1.43 12.73 15.90
C TYR A 256 1.91 12.32 17.29
N TYR A 257 1.41 13.00 18.32
CA TYR A 257 1.71 12.70 19.71
C TYR A 257 0.46 12.17 20.38
N SER A 258 0.53 10.92 20.81
CA SER A 258 -0.60 10.24 21.43
C SER A 258 -0.75 10.63 22.90
N ASP A 259 -1.91 11.17 23.25
CA ASP A 259 -2.26 11.42 24.64
C ASP A 259 -2.64 10.15 25.41
N LEU A 260 -3.05 9.08 24.71
CA LEU A 260 -3.46 7.82 25.31
C LEU A 260 -2.26 6.95 25.70
N THR A 261 -1.26 6.86 24.82
CA THR A 261 -0.07 6.00 24.99
C THR A 261 1.15 6.75 25.49
N LYS A 262 1.15 8.09 25.41
CA LYS A 262 2.31 8.95 25.69
C LYS A 262 3.51 8.66 24.79
N ASP A 263 3.25 8.16 23.59
CA ASP A 263 4.23 7.90 22.53
C ASP A 263 4.02 8.86 21.35
N SER A 264 4.96 8.89 20.41
CA SER A 264 4.89 9.65 19.17
C SER A 264 4.97 8.74 17.96
N LEU A 265 4.20 9.05 16.92
CA LEU A 265 4.25 8.39 15.63
C LEU A 265 4.79 9.35 14.56
N PRO A 266 5.83 8.98 13.79
CA PRO A 266 6.23 9.76 12.63
C PRO A 266 5.16 9.69 11.53
N ILE A 267 4.84 10.84 10.96
CA ILE A 267 4.01 10.96 9.76
C ILE A 267 4.95 11.32 8.60
N GLU A 268 5.21 10.37 7.71
CA GLU A 268 6.20 10.51 6.66
C GLU A 268 5.55 10.78 5.31
N TYR A 269 6.01 11.82 4.63
CA TYR A 269 5.49 12.22 3.33
C TYR A 269 6.57 12.08 2.27
N TYR A 270 6.26 11.36 1.19
CA TYR A 270 7.11 11.17 0.02
C TYR A 270 6.40 11.76 -1.18
N VAL A 271 6.91 12.88 -1.69
CA VAL A 271 6.23 13.70 -2.70
C VAL A 271 7.19 14.06 -3.83
N PHE A 272 6.63 14.40 -4.99
CA PHE A 272 7.45 14.92 -6.08
C PHE A 272 8.07 16.26 -5.68
N PRO A 273 9.33 16.54 -6.08
CA PRO A 273 10.05 17.77 -5.72
C PRO A 273 9.25 19.05 -5.96
N GLU A 274 8.55 19.13 -7.10
CA GLU A 274 7.73 20.27 -7.50
C GLU A 274 6.49 20.48 -6.63
N HIS A 275 6.06 19.49 -5.86
CA HIS A 275 4.86 19.54 -5.03
C HIS A 275 5.15 19.73 -3.54
N LEU A 276 6.42 19.70 -3.11
CA LEU A 276 6.82 19.77 -1.70
C LEU A 276 6.15 20.90 -0.91
N GLU A 277 6.17 22.13 -1.45
CA GLU A 277 5.64 23.30 -0.74
C GLU A 277 4.10 23.38 -0.75
N ASN A 278 3.44 22.65 -1.64
CA ASN A 278 1.98 22.50 -1.60
C ASN A 278 1.60 21.37 -0.64
N ALA A 279 2.29 20.23 -0.70
CA ALA A 279 2.07 19.10 0.19
C ALA A 279 2.18 19.48 1.67
N LYS A 280 3.18 20.29 2.04
CA LYS A 280 3.30 20.82 3.42
C LYS A 280 2.08 21.62 3.89
N LYS A 281 1.38 22.29 2.97
CA LYS A 281 0.16 23.05 3.29
C LYS A 281 -1.05 22.13 3.34
N ASP A 282 -1.16 21.24 2.35
CA ASP A 282 -2.27 20.31 2.21
C ASP A 282 -2.33 19.32 3.39
N PHE A 283 -1.18 18.90 3.92
CA PHE A 283 -1.08 17.96 5.04
C PHE A 283 -0.78 18.62 6.40
N ALA A 284 -0.80 19.95 6.51
CA ALA A 284 -0.46 20.66 7.75
C ALA A 284 -1.35 20.29 8.96
N GLU A 285 -2.55 19.77 8.71
CA GLU A 285 -3.54 19.41 9.72
C GLU A 285 -3.56 17.88 10.03
N HIS A 286 -2.71 17.07 9.39
CA HIS A 286 -2.69 15.61 9.59
C HIS A 286 -2.49 15.19 11.06
N PRO A 287 -1.53 15.76 11.83
CA PRO A 287 -1.40 15.43 13.25
C PRO A 287 -2.69 15.63 14.04
N GLN A 288 -3.42 16.72 13.77
CA GLN A 288 -4.70 17.05 14.41
C GLN A 288 -5.82 16.09 13.97
N MET A 289 -5.81 15.65 12.70
CA MET A 289 -6.73 14.62 12.22
C MET A 289 -6.48 13.29 12.93
N MET A 290 -5.22 12.87 13.09
CA MET A 290 -4.87 11.65 13.82
C MET A 290 -5.31 11.73 15.28
N GLU A 291 -5.05 12.85 15.96
CA GLU A 291 -5.51 13.10 17.33
C GLU A 291 -7.04 13.01 17.44
N PHE A 292 -7.77 13.62 16.51
CA PHE A 292 -9.23 13.56 16.47
C PHE A 292 -9.72 12.12 16.34
N PHE A 293 -9.22 11.35 15.37
CA PHE A 293 -9.64 9.96 15.17
C PHE A 293 -9.24 9.07 16.35
N ALA A 294 -8.05 9.26 16.93
CA ALA A 294 -7.61 8.54 18.11
C ALA A 294 -8.53 8.80 19.31
N SER A 295 -8.97 10.04 19.51
CA SER A 295 -9.91 10.41 20.58
C SER A 295 -11.31 9.81 20.39
N ALA A 296 -11.74 9.63 19.14
CA ALA A 296 -13.08 9.16 18.79
C ALA A 296 -13.18 7.63 18.77
N PHE A 297 -12.16 6.93 18.26
CA PHE A 297 -12.20 5.50 17.96
C PHE A 297 -11.16 4.67 18.71
N GLY A 298 -10.27 5.30 19.46
CA GLY A 298 -9.11 4.66 20.09
C GLY A 298 -7.85 4.83 19.26
N GLU A 299 -6.71 4.53 19.88
CA GLU A 299 -5.39 4.81 19.34
C GLU A 299 -5.15 4.24 17.93
N TYR A 300 -4.31 4.93 17.14
CA TYR A 300 -3.85 4.44 15.85
C TYR A 300 -3.23 3.02 16.00
N PRO A 301 -3.71 2.01 15.28
CA PRO A 301 -3.36 0.62 15.57
C PRO A 301 -1.89 0.27 15.27
N PHE A 302 -1.20 1.09 14.48
CA PHE A 302 0.17 0.83 14.05
C PHE A 302 1.22 1.74 14.72
N MET A 303 1.03 2.11 16.00
CA MET A 303 1.91 3.04 16.74
C MET A 303 3.42 2.70 16.74
N LYS A 304 3.80 1.46 16.43
CA LYS A 304 5.21 1.01 16.40
C LYS A 304 5.86 1.16 15.02
N GLU A 305 5.11 1.58 14.02
CA GLU A 305 5.57 1.80 12.65
C GLU A 305 5.54 3.31 12.33
N LYS A 306 4.75 3.70 11.32
CA LYS A 306 4.58 5.09 10.88
C LYS A 306 3.18 5.30 10.31
N TYR A 307 2.83 6.54 10.02
CA TYR A 307 1.78 6.86 9.05
C TYR A 307 2.43 7.49 7.81
N GLY A 308 2.28 6.85 6.66
CA GLY A 308 2.97 7.20 5.44
C GLY A 308 2.03 7.71 4.35
N VAL A 309 2.49 8.72 3.62
CA VAL A 309 1.84 9.21 2.40
C VAL A 309 2.88 9.22 1.30
N ALA A 310 2.61 8.49 0.22
CA ALA A 310 3.45 8.50 -0.97
C ALA A 310 2.63 8.97 -2.18
N GLU A 311 3.12 10.00 -2.85
CA GLU A 311 2.50 10.54 -4.06
C GLU A 311 2.70 9.58 -5.25
N PHE A 312 1.68 9.42 -6.09
CA PHE A 312 1.73 8.55 -7.26
C PHE A 312 0.80 9.04 -8.37
N LEU A 313 0.75 8.32 -9.49
CA LEU A 313 0.13 8.81 -10.74
C LEU A 313 -1.41 8.77 -10.76
N TRP A 314 -2.08 8.25 -9.74
CA TRP A 314 -3.54 8.12 -9.78
C TRP A 314 -4.21 9.40 -9.28
N GLN A 315 -4.89 10.10 -10.20
CA GLN A 315 -5.48 11.42 -9.92
C GLN A 315 -6.92 11.37 -9.40
N PHE A 316 -7.50 10.19 -9.24
CA PHE A 316 -8.93 10.03 -8.91
C PHE A 316 -9.20 9.75 -7.44
N GLY A 317 -8.15 9.58 -6.62
CA GLY A 317 -8.32 9.24 -5.22
C GLY A 317 -7.01 8.88 -4.54
N ALA A 318 -7.12 8.05 -3.51
CA ALA A 318 -6.02 7.53 -2.70
C ALA A 318 -6.23 6.02 -2.46
N MET A 319 -5.21 5.36 -1.93
CA MET A 319 -5.27 3.95 -1.53
C MET A 319 -4.75 3.82 -0.12
N GLU A 320 -5.48 3.08 0.72
CA GLU A 320 -5.23 2.94 2.16
C GLU A 320 -4.21 1.84 2.49
N HIS A 321 -3.12 1.74 1.71
CA HIS A 321 -2.01 0.85 2.07
C HIS A 321 -1.60 1.04 3.55
N GLN A 322 -1.27 -0.05 4.23
CA GLN A 322 -0.99 -0.02 5.66
C GLN A 322 0.34 0.68 5.93
N THR A 323 0.33 1.80 6.67
CA THR A 323 1.51 2.54 7.20
C THR A 323 2.50 3.14 6.22
#